data_AF-A0A1E7ICX1-F1
#
_entry.id   AF-A0A1E7ICX1-F1
#
_cell.length_a   1.000
_cell.length_b   1.000
_cell.length_c   1.000
_cell.angle_alpha   90.00
_cell.angle_beta   90.00
_cell.angle_gamma   90.00
#
_symmetry.space_group_name_H-M   'P 1'
#
loop_
_entity.id
_entity.type
_entity.pdbx_description
1 polymer ?
#
loop_
_entity_poly.entity_id
_entity_poly.type
_entity_poly.pdbx_seq_one_letter_code
_entity_poly.pdbx_strand_id
1 'polypeptide(L)'
;MLEFLDLPESPRLVESELESALISRLQDFLLELGSGFAFIGRQIRLTLDGDHFYPDLIFYHARLKCYVVIDLKVDKLNHGDLGQMQMYVNYYDREVLSADDSPTVGLILCAEKNDAVVRYVLGDENQQIFASRYKLQLPSEEDLRLELQRERRLIQERTSRAEADA
;
A
#
# COMPACT_ATOMS: atom_id res chain seq x y z
N MET A 1 -36.95 -7.97 7.13
CA MET A 1 -36.45 -8.93 8.14
C MET A 1 -35.20 -9.60 7.59
N LEU A 2 -34.04 -8.98 7.83
CA LEU A 2 -32.70 -9.52 7.56
C LEU A 2 -31.80 -8.96 8.67
N GLU A 3 -32.09 -9.37 9.90
CA GLU A 3 -31.54 -8.82 11.15
C GLU A 3 -31.19 -9.99 12.09
N PHE A 4 -30.51 -11.02 11.56
CA PHE A 4 -30.20 -12.23 12.35
C PHE A 4 -28.89 -12.98 11.99
N LEU A 5 -28.12 -12.58 10.99
CA LEU A 5 -26.87 -13.27 10.67
C LEU A 5 -25.68 -12.39 11.03
N ASP A 6 -25.20 -12.61 12.25
CA ASP A 6 -24.02 -11.99 12.84
C ASP A 6 -22.74 -12.74 12.41
N LEU A 7 -22.60 -13.04 11.10
CA LEU A 7 -21.41 -13.69 10.51
C LEU A 7 -21.13 -13.21 9.07
N PRO A 8 -19.86 -13.08 8.66
CA PRO A 8 -19.49 -12.66 7.31
C PRO A 8 -19.63 -13.83 6.32
N GLU A 9 -20.76 -13.93 5.63
CA GLU A 9 -21.07 -15.04 4.71
C GLU A 9 -20.35 -14.99 3.34
N SER A 10 -19.36 -14.12 3.13
CA SER A 10 -18.67 -14.03 1.84
C SER A 10 -17.14 -14.03 2.00
N PRO A 11 -16.41 -14.92 1.29
CA PRO A 11 -14.96 -14.86 1.19
C PRO A 11 -14.42 -13.48 0.78
N ARG A 12 -15.19 -12.74 -0.04
CA ARG A 12 -14.85 -11.38 -0.46
C ARG A 12 -14.92 -10.35 0.67
N LEU A 13 -15.84 -10.52 1.62
CA LEU A 13 -15.97 -9.63 2.77
C LEU A 13 -14.80 -9.85 3.73
N VAL A 14 -14.45 -11.12 3.99
CA VAL A 14 -13.29 -11.50 4.81
C VAL A 14 -11.98 -11.02 4.19
N GLU A 15 -11.82 -11.15 2.87
CA GLU A 15 -10.67 -10.61 2.14
C GLU A 15 -10.58 -9.08 2.27
N SER A 16 -11.70 -8.37 2.14
CA SER A 16 -11.76 -6.91 2.29
C SER A 16 -11.43 -6.45 3.72
N GLU A 17 -11.88 -7.18 4.75
CA GLU A 17 -11.53 -6.90 6.15
C GLU A 17 -10.05 -7.15 6.43
N LEU A 18 -9.50 -8.26 5.93
CA LEU A 18 -8.08 -8.57 6.05
C LEU A 18 -7.22 -7.50 5.37
N GLU A 19 -7.57 -7.11 4.16
CA GLU A 19 -6.89 -6.06 3.40
C GLU A 19 -6.93 -4.73 4.17
N SER A 20 -8.10 -4.35 4.68
CA SER A 20 -8.26 -3.12 5.46
C SER A 20 -7.44 -3.14 6.75
N ALA A 21 -7.40 -4.29 7.45
CA ALA A 21 -6.59 -4.46 8.65
C ALA A 21 -5.09 -4.38 8.34
N LEU A 22 -4.63 -5.02 7.26
CA LEU A 22 -3.24 -4.96 6.81
C LEU A 22 -2.83 -3.54 6.42
N ILE A 23 -3.68 -2.82 5.67
CA ILE A 23 -3.44 -1.40 5.32
C ILE A 23 -3.28 -0.56 6.59
N SER A 24 -4.14 -0.79 7.60
CA SER A 24 -4.08 -0.05 8.86
C SER A 24 -2.78 -0.35 9.62
N ARG A 25 -2.36 -1.61 9.69
CA ARG A 25 -1.10 -2.01 10.33
C ARG A 25 0.12 -1.47 9.60
N LEU A 26 0.10 -1.51 8.27
CA LEU A 26 1.15 -0.95 7.45
C LEU A 26 1.28 0.56 7.65
N GLN A 27 0.15 1.27 7.73
CA GLN A 27 0.15 2.69 8.02
C GLN A 27 0.84 2.98 9.35
N ASP A 28 0.47 2.25 10.42
CA ASP A 28 1.07 2.40 11.74
C ASP A 28 2.57 2.07 11.71
N PHE A 29 2.97 0.96 11.08
CA PHE A 29 4.36 0.55 10.93
C PHE A 29 5.22 1.63 10.24
N LEU A 30 4.73 2.20 9.12
CA LEU A 30 5.45 3.24 8.39
C LEU A 30 5.61 4.53 9.22
N LEU A 31 4.63 4.85 10.07
CA LEU A 31 4.72 5.98 11.01
C LEU A 31 5.69 5.67 12.16
N GLU A 32 5.65 4.48 12.74
CA GLU A 32 6.50 4.04 13.85
C GLU A 32 7.97 3.92 13.47
N LEU A 33 8.28 3.60 12.22
CA LEU A 33 9.63 3.58 11.68
C LEU A 33 10.39 4.91 11.86
N GLY A 34 9.68 6.03 12.03
CA GLY A 34 10.29 7.34 12.34
C GLY A 34 11.25 7.86 11.27
N SER A 35 11.27 7.24 10.08
CA SER A 35 12.24 7.50 9.01
C SER A 35 11.91 8.72 8.14
N GLY A 36 10.83 9.43 8.46
CA GLY A 36 10.40 10.63 7.74
C GLY A 36 9.09 10.49 6.99
N PHE A 37 8.35 9.39 7.17
CA PHE A 37 6.99 9.24 6.66
C PHE A 37 6.02 10.18 7.39
N ALA A 38 5.28 10.96 6.61
CA ALA A 38 4.15 11.76 7.05
C ALA A 38 2.90 11.25 6.33
N PHE A 39 1.89 10.84 7.10
CA PHE A 39 0.64 10.36 6.53
C PHE A 39 -0.14 11.50 5.88
N ILE A 40 -0.57 11.31 4.64
CA ILE A 40 -1.36 12.29 3.88
C ILE A 40 -2.83 11.86 3.85
N GLY A 41 -3.09 10.57 3.58
CA GLY A 41 -4.44 10.05 3.63
C GLY A 41 -4.55 8.63 3.09
N ARG A 42 -5.76 8.09 3.21
CA ARG A 42 -6.14 6.74 2.81
C ARG A 42 -7.27 6.82 1.79
N GLN A 43 -7.23 6.01 0.74
CA GLN A 43 -8.27 5.94 -0.29
C GLN A 43 -8.64 7.33 -0.84
N ILE A 44 -7.63 8.16 -1.11
CA ILE A 44 -7.85 9.50 -1.68
C ILE A 44 -8.31 9.34 -3.14
N ARG A 45 -9.40 10.01 -3.49
CA ARG A 45 -9.92 10.00 -4.87
C ARG A 45 -9.01 10.78 -5.83
N LEU A 46 -8.43 10.08 -6.79
CA LEU A 46 -7.81 10.67 -7.98
C LEU A 46 -8.83 10.65 -9.12
N THR A 47 -8.95 11.75 -9.86
CA THR A 47 -9.89 11.84 -11.00
C THR A 47 -9.12 12.14 -12.27
N LEU A 48 -9.24 11.26 -13.26
CA LEU A 48 -8.59 11.40 -14.57
C LEU A 48 -9.62 11.12 -15.65
N ASP A 49 -9.82 12.07 -16.57
CA ASP A 49 -10.75 11.93 -17.72
C ASP A 49 -12.16 11.44 -17.37
N GLY A 50 -12.64 11.74 -16.15
CA GLY A 50 -13.95 11.33 -15.65
C GLY A 50 -13.97 9.99 -14.89
N ASP A 51 -12.88 9.24 -14.91
CA ASP A 51 -12.69 8.03 -14.11
C ASP A 51 -12.13 8.35 -12.73
N HIS A 52 -12.45 7.50 -11.75
CA HIS A 52 -12.06 7.66 -10.36
C HIS A 52 -11.20 6.49 -9.89
N PHE A 53 -10.09 6.81 -9.25
CA PHE A 53 -9.15 5.84 -8.70
C PHE A 53 -8.80 6.17 -7.26
N TYR A 54 -8.40 5.14 -6.51
CA TYR A 54 -8.25 5.22 -5.06
C TYR A 54 -7.03 4.41 -4.64
N PRO A 55 -5.83 5.01 -4.60
CA PRO A 55 -4.69 4.38 -3.97
C PRO A 55 -4.97 4.11 -2.49
N ASP A 56 -4.43 3.02 -1.94
CA ASP A 56 -4.74 2.61 -0.58
C ASP A 56 -4.18 3.60 0.44
N LEU A 57 -2.90 3.95 0.35
CA LEU A 57 -2.25 4.90 1.25
C LEU A 57 -1.40 5.90 0.47
N ILE A 58 -1.44 7.15 0.95
CA ILE A 58 -0.56 8.21 0.50
C ILE A 58 0.25 8.71 1.69
N PHE A 59 1.56 8.69 1.51
CA PHE A 59 2.51 9.31 2.42
C PHE A 59 3.34 10.37 1.70
N TYR A 60 3.95 11.25 2.49
CA TYR A 60 5.06 12.09 2.06
C TYR A 60 6.30 11.70 2.85
N HIS A 61 7.43 11.52 2.18
CA HIS A 61 8.69 11.18 2.83
C HIS A 61 9.57 12.42 2.98
N ALA A 62 9.56 13.04 4.17
CA ALA A 62 10.14 14.36 4.43
C ALA A 62 11.63 14.51 4.07
N ARG A 63 12.44 13.47 4.28
CA ARG A 63 13.89 13.52 3.95
C ARG A 63 14.18 13.40 2.46
N LEU A 64 13.33 12.65 1.76
CA LEU A 64 13.44 12.43 0.32
C LEU A 64 12.71 13.52 -0.45
N LYS A 65 11.79 14.22 0.22
CA LYS A 65 10.88 15.22 -0.30
C LYS A 65 10.02 14.69 -1.44
N CYS A 66 9.49 13.48 -1.32
CA CYS A 66 8.66 12.87 -2.36
C CYS A 66 7.36 12.32 -1.78
N TYR A 67 6.33 12.23 -2.60
CA TYR A 67 5.16 11.43 -2.29
C TYR A 67 5.50 9.94 -2.42
N VAL A 68 4.86 9.12 -1.60
CA VAL A 68 4.91 7.66 -1.65
C VAL A 68 3.46 7.17 -1.75
N VAL A 69 3.09 6.68 -2.92
CA VAL A 69 1.78 6.10 -3.21
C VAL A 69 1.87 4.59 -2.99
N ILE A 70 0.96 4.02 -2.21
CA ILE A 70 1.03 2.60 -1.81
C ILE A 70 -0.29 1.91 -2.14
N ASP A 71 -0.20 0.75 -2.78
CA ASP A 71 -1.31 -0.19 -2.99
C ASP A 71 -0.97 -1.57 -2.42
N LEU A 72 -1.95 -2.20 -1.76
CA LEU A 72 -1.91 -3.58 -1.31
C LEU A 72 -2.71 -4.45 -2.30
N LYS A 73 -2.10 -5.56 -2.76
CA LYS A 73 -2.76 -6.54 -3.63
C LYS A 73 -2.77 -7.90 -2.93
N VAL A 74 -3.96 -8.45 -2.74
CA VAL A 74 -4.18 -9.77 -2.16
C VAL A 74 -3.82 -10.87 -3.18
N ASP A 75 -4.08 -10.59 -4.45
CA ASP A 75 -3.76 -11.47 -5.58
C ASP A 75 -2.36 -11.20 -6.15
N LYS A 76 -1.95 -12.13 -7.03
CA LYS A 76 -0.74 -12.03 -7.82
C LYS A 76 -0.71 -10.74 -8.63
N LEU A 77 0.41 -10.02 -8.51
CA LEU A 77 0.67 -8.82 -9.30
C LEU A 77 0.59 -9.11 -10.81
N ASN A 78 -0.24 -8.34 -11.51
CA ASN A 78 -0.37 -8.38 -12.96
C ASN A 78 0.17 -7.08 -13.60
N HIS A 79 0.25 -7.06 -14.93
CA HIS A 79 0.76 -5.89 -15.67
C HIS A 79 -0.14 -4.65 -15.54
N GLY A 80 -1.45 -4.85 -15.34
CA GLY A 80 -2.40 -3.77 -15.10
C GLY A 80 -2.13 -3.04 -13.79
N ASP A 81 -1.72 -3.75 -12.73
CA ASP A 81 -1.38 -3.14 -11.44
C ASP A 81 -0.19 -2.18 -11.56
N LEU A 82 0.83 -2.56 -12.33
CA LEU A 82 1.98 -1.68 -12.61
C LEU A 82 1.54 -0.46 -13.43
N GLY A 83 0.67 -0.64 -14.41
CA GLY A 83 0.11 0.46 -15.20
C GLY A 83 -0.71 1.43 -14.35
N GLN A 84 -1.54 0.92 -13.44
CA GLN A 84 -2.32 1.70 -12.49
C GLN A 84 -1.41 2.48 -11.54
N MET A 85 -0.40 1.84 -10.94
CA MET A 85 0.54 2.52 -10.06
C MET A 85 1.34 3.59 -10.81
N GLN A 86 1.78 3.33 -12.04
CA GLN A 86 2.43 4.33 -12.88
C GLN A 86 1.51 5.53 -13.15
N MET A 87 0.22 5.30 -13.36
CA MET A 87 -0.77 6.37 -13.50
C MET A 87 -0.89 7.19 -12.22
N TYR A 88 -0.87 6.57 -11.03
CA TYR A 88 -0.86 7.31 -9.76
C TYR A 88 0.38 8.16 -9.58
N VAL A 89 1.57 7.58 -9.82
CA VAL A 89 2.85 8.30 -9.78
C VAL A 89 2.82 9.51 -10.71
N ASN A 90 2.39 9.30 -11.96
CA ASN A 90 2.31 10.38 -12.95
C ASN A 90 1.28 11.46 -12.57
N TYR A 91 0.15 11.09 -11.96
CA TYR A 91 -0.84 12.04 -11.50
C TYR A 91 -0.25 12.95 -10.40
N TYR A 92 0.38 12.36 -9.38
CA TYR A 92 1.04 13.15 -8.34
C TYR A 92 2.15 14.01 -8.91
N ASP A 93 2.94 13.48 -9.84
CA ASP A 93 4.06 14.20 -10.42
C ASP A 93 3.63 15.44 -11.23
N ARG A 94 2.45 15.39 -11.85
CA ARG A 94 1.94 16.48 -12.70
C ARG A 94 1.04 17.45 -11.98
N GLU A 95 0.19 16.95 -11.08
CA GLU A 95 -0.92 17.72 -10.52
C GLU A 95 -0.71 18.12 -9.05
N VAL A 96 0.22 17.47 -8.34
CA VAL A 96 0.38 17.62 -6.88
C VAL A 96 1.77 18.08 -6.46
N LEU A 97 2.83 17.59 -7.11
CA LEU A 97 4.21 17.95 -6.76
C LEU A 97 4.42 19.46 -6.74
N SER A 98 5.11 19.93 -5.70
CA SER A 98 5.70 21.27 -5.71
C SER A 98 7.05 21.26 -6.42
N ALA A 99 7.51 22.44 -6.85
CA ALA A 99 8.77 22.57 -7.60
C ALA A 99 10.01 22.03 -6.87
N ASP A 100 9.98 21.97 -5.53
CA ASP A 100 11.10 21.50 -4.71
C ASP A 100 10.98 20.03 -4.27
N ASP A 101 9.94 19.32 -4.71
CA ASP A 101 9.75 17.91 -4.41
C ASP A 101 10.49 17.01 -5.41
N SER A 102 10.93 15.85 -4.93
CA SER A 102 11.50 14.78 -5.74
C SER A 102 10.38 13.92 -6.36
N PRO A 103 10.66 13.21 -7.46
CA PRO A 103 9.67 12.37 -8.15
C PRO A 103 8.96 11.40 -7.21
N THR A 104 7.66 11.24 -7.40
CA THR A 104 6.81 10.34 -6.60
C THR A 104 7.28 8.90 -6.73
N VAL A 105 7.18 8.15 -5.64
CA VAL A 105 7.48 6.72 -5.59
C VAL A 105 6.17 5.95 -5.47
N GLY A 106 5.96 5.00 -6.38
CA GLY A 106 4.90 4.00 -6.26
C GLY A 106 5.42 2.76 -5.53
N LEU A 107 4.66 2.24 -4.59
CA LEU A 107 4.96 1.03 -3.84
C LEU A 107 3.78 0.07 -3.96
N ILE A 108 4.01 -1.09 -4.59
CA ILE A 108 3.01 -2.15 -4.63
C ILE A 108 3.45 -3.26 -3.69
N LEU A 109 2.56 -3.60 -2.77
CA LEU A 109 2.74 -4.65 -1.79
C LEU A 109 1.81 -5.79 -2.16
N CYS A 110 2.36 -6.97 -2.40
CA CYS A 110 1.58 -8.15 -2.76
C CYS A 110 1.79 -9.22 -1.70
N ALA A 111 0.71 -9.77 -1.17
CA ALA A 111 0.75 -10.82 -0.15
C ALA A 111 0.14 -12.11 -0.69
N GLU A 112 0.80 -12.76 -1.67
CA GLU A 112 0.37 -14.08 -2.12
C GLU A 112 0.38 -15.09 -0.96
N LYS A 113 -0.36 -16.20 -1.09
CA LYS A 113 -0.54 -17.20 -0.02
C LYS A 113 0.77 -17.67 0.64
N ASN A 114 1.92 -17.62 -0.04
CA ASN A 114 3.20 -18.05 0.52
C ASN A 114 4.37 -17.06 0.40
N ASP A 115 4.30 -16.07 -0.50
CA ASP A 115 5.41 -15.13 -0.74
C ASP A 115 4.88 -13.70 -0.79
N ALA A 116 5.45 -12.84 0.06
CA ALA A 116 5.19 -11.42 -0.03
C ALA A 116 6.21 -10.77 -0.99
N VAL A 117 5.69 -9.99 -1.94
CA VAL A 117 6.47 -9.34 -2.99
C VAL A 117 6.29 -7.83 -2.86
N VAL A 118 7.40 -7.10 -2.96
CA VAL A 118 7.43 -5.64 -2.88
C VAL A 118 8.01 -5.10 -4.18
N ARG A 119 7.34 -4.12 -4.78
CA ARG A 119 7.79 -3.47 -6.03
C ARG A 119 7.75 -1.97 -5.89
N TYR A 120 8.83 -1.33 -6.35
CA TYR A 120 8.92 0.12 -6.49
C TYR A 120 8.72 0.53 -7.95
N VAL A 121 7.90 1.54 -8.16
CA VAL A 121 7.70 2.24 -9.43
C VAL A 121 8.28 3.64 -9.27
N LEU A 122 9.18 4.03 -10.18
CA LEU A 122 9.97 5.26 -10.10
C LEU A 122 9.81 6.06 -11.41
N GLY A 123 9.88 7.39 -11.33
CA GLY A 123 9.79 8.29 -12.48
C GLY A 123 10.90 8.11 -13.55
N ASP A 124 10.77 8.80 -14.67
CA ASP A 124 11.54 8.52 -15.90
C ASP A 124 13.01 9.00 -15.91
N GLU A 125 13.41 9.97 -15.07
CA GLU A 125 14.77 10.52 -15.11
C GLU A 125 15.77 9.72 -14.26
N ASN A 126 16.85 9.22 -14.87
CA ASN A 126 17.99 8.53 -14.21
C ASN A 126 17.61 7.49 -13.13
N GLN A 127 16.68 6.59 -13.48
CA GLN A 127 16.09 5.58 -12.59
C GLN A 127 17.09 4.80 -11.73
N GLN A 128 18.31 4.52 -12.21
CA GLN A 128 19.29 3.74 -11.44
C GLN A 128 19.78 4.46 -10.17
N ILE A 129 20.08 5.76 -10.26
CA ILE A 129 20.55 6.54 -9.10
C ILE A 129 19.38 6.78 -8.13
N PHE A 130 18.20 7.12 -8.65
CA PHE A 130 16.99 7.29 -7.84
C PHE A 130 16.59 6.00 -7.12
N ALA A 131 16.58 4.86 -7.81
CA ALA A 131 16.29 3.56 -7.20
C ALA A 131 17.24 3.26 -6.03
N SER A 132 18.54 3.52 -6.20
CA SER A 132 19.51 3.33 -5.12
C SER A 132 19.25 4.27 -3.94
N ARG A 133 18.99 5.57 -4.19
CA ARG A 133 18.69 6.54 -3.12
C ARG A 133 17.43 6.17 -2.35
N TYR A 134 16.36 5.80 -3.04
CA TYR A 134 15.10 5.40 -2.41
C TYR A 134 15.26 4.11 -1.60
N LYS A 135 15.92 3.09 -2.15
CA LYS A 135 16.21 1.84 -1.41
C LYS A 135 17.02 2.04 -0.12
N LEU A 136 17.84 3.10 -0.05
CA LEU A 136 18.64 3.42 1.14
C LEU A 136 17.87 4.19 2.23
N GLN A 137 16.73 4.80 1.90
CA GLN A 137 15.96 5.68 2.81
C GLN A 137 14.56 5.14 3.11
N LEU A 138 13.97 4.39 2.18
CA LEU A 138 12.73 3.64 2.40
C LEU A 138 13.03 2.30 3.08
N PRO A 139 12.03 1.69 3.75
CA PRO A 139 12.16 0.36 4.32
C PRO A 139 12.61 -0.65 3.26
N SER A 140 13.40 -1.64 3.68
CA SER A 140 13.83 -2.66 2.72
C SER A 140 12.63 -3.50 2.28
N GLU A 141 12.75 -4.12 1.09
CA GLU A 141 11.75 -5.09 0.62
C GLU A 141 11.56 -6.22 1.64
N GLU A 142 12.63 -6.59 2.37
CA GLU A 142 12.58 -7.61 3.40
C GLU A 142 11.82 -7.17 4.66
N ASP A 143 12.01 -5.94 5.13
CA ASP A 143 11.29 -5.42 6.31
C ASP A 143 9.78 -5.41 6.06
N LEU A 144 9.37 -4.86 4.91
CA LEU A 144 7.97 -4.81 4.50
C LEU A 144 7.39 -6.22 4.32
N ARG A 145 8.16 -7.14 3.74
CA ARG A 145 7.76 -8.54 3.56
C ARG A 145 7.52 -9.23 4.90
N LEU A 146 8.45 -9.07 5.85
CA LEU A 146 8.35 -9.69 7.17
C LEU A 146 7.17 -9.12 7.96
N GLU A 147 6.96 -7.81 7.91
CA GLU A 147 5.85 -7.16 8.60
C GLU A 147 4.50 -7.62 8.04
N LEU A 148 4.33 -7.64 6.71
CA LEU A 148 3.09 -8.14 6.08
C LEU A 148 2.82 -9.60 6.44
N GLN A 149 3.85 -10.46 6.44
CA GLN A 149 3.70 -11.87 6.79
C GLN A 149 3.32 -12.06 8.27
N ARG A 150 3.92 -11.26 9.16
CA ARG A 150 3.64 -11.29 10.59
C ARG A 150 2.20 -10.86 10.88
N GLU A 151 1.80 -9.69 10.38
CA GLU A 151 0.47 -9.14 10.64
C GLU A 151 -0.64 -10.00 10.03
N ARG A 152 -0.43 -10.52 8.81
CA ARG A 152 -1.38 -11.44 8.19
C ARG A 152 -1.62 -12.68 9.06
N ARG A 153 -0.55 -13.27 9.61
CA ARG A 153 -0.65 -14.44 10.48
C ARG A 153 -1.43 -14.12 11.76
N LEU A 154 -1.11 -13.00 12.41
CA LEU A 154 -1.78 -12.56 13.63
C LEU A 154 -3.28 -12.30 13.41
N ILE A 155 -3.65 -11.70 12.29
CA ILE A 155 -5.05 -11.46 11.93
C ILE A 155 -5.76 -12.79 11.68
N GLN A 156 -5.18 -13.70 10.90
CA GLN A 156 -5.75 -15.02 10.63
C GLN A 156 -5.94 -15.88 11.90
N GLU A 157 -5.00 -15.83 12.84
CA GLU A 157 -5.12 -16.50 14.14
C GLU A 157 -6.25 -15.92 15.01
N ARG A 158 -6.51 -14.61 14.92
CA ARG A 158 -7.62 -13.97 15.63
C ARG A 158 -8.96 -14.32 15.01
N THR A 159 -9.06 -14.29 13.69
CA THR A 159 -10.29 -14.65 12.96
C THR A 159 -10.66 -16.11 13.23
N SER A 160 -9.71 -17.04 13.18
CA SER A 160 -9.98 -18.46 13.45
C SER A 160 -10.36 -18.76 14.90
N ARG A 161 -9.85 -17.98 15.88
CA ARG A 161 -10.32 -18.08 17.28
C ARG A 161 -11.71 -17.52 17.48
N ALA A 162 -12.03 -16.38 16.86
CA ALA A 162 -13.35 -15.78 16.93
C ALA A 162 -14.44 -16.70 16.34
N GLU A 163 -14.13 -17.43 15.27
CA GLU A 163 -15.02 -18.44 14.67
C GLU A 163 -15.18 -19.72 15.53
N ALA A 164 -14.20 -20.05 16.38
CA ALA A 164 -14.25 -21.22 17.25
C ALA A 164 -15.01 -20.98 18.57
N ASP A 165 -15.09 -19.70 19.00
CA ASP A 165 -15.76 -19.26 20.23
C ASP A 165 -17.22 -18.81 19.99
N ALA A 166 -17.67 -18.73 18.73
CA ALA A 166 -19.02 -18.38 18.29
C ALA A 166 -19.89 -19.63 18.04
#